data_AF-A0A844IRG0-F1
#
_entry.id   AF-A0A844IRG0-F1
#
_cell.length_a   1.000
_cell.length_b   1.000
_cell.length_c   1.000
_cell.angle_alpha   90.00
_cell.angle_beta   90.00
_cell.angle_gamma   90.00
#
_symmetry.space_group_name_H-M   'P 1'
#
loop_
_entity.id
_entity.type
_entity.pdbx_description
1 polymer ?
#
loop_
_entity_poly.entity_id
_entity_poly.type
_entity_poly.pdbx_seq_one_letter_code
_entity_poly.pdbx_strand_id
1 'polypeptide(L)' 'MSHNSENLPIAEWIFEGQNQNATHLIIVYDAKDGSYKPVYVTQGENLEYKRRQYETGNYTVLTDYTLY' A
#
# COMPACT_ATOMS: atom_id res chain seq x y z
N MET A 1 7.71 22.82 -0.49
CA MET A 1 6.99 21.69 -1.12
C MET A 1 6.07 21.13 -0.06
N SER A 2 4.79 21.47 -0.12
CA SER A 2 3.78 21.02 0.82
C SER A 2 3.55 19.53 0.58
N HIS A 3 3.90 18.72 1.59
CA HIS A 3 3.57 17.29 1.63
C HIS A 3 2.04 17.21 1.75
N ASN A 4 1.33 17.00 0.64
CA ASN A 4 -0.12 16.83 0.64
C ASN A 4 -0.45 15.41 1.15
N SER A 5 -0.32 15.23 2.46
CA SER A 5 -0.84 14.06 3.18
C SER A 5 -2.38 14.09 3.28
N GLU A 6 -3.03 15.15 2.81
CA GLU A 6 -4.39 15.51 3.23
C GLU A 6 -5.54 14.79 2.53
N ASN A 7 -5.33 13.97 1.49
CA ASN A 7 -6.41 13.18 0.88
C ASN A 7 -5.86 11.93 0.19
N LEU A 8 -5.22 11.03 0.94
CA LEU A 8 -4.96 9.70 0.39
C LEU A 8 -6.30 9.01 0.10
N PRO A 9 -6.53 8.47 -1.11
CA PRO A 9 -7.77 7.80 -1.48
C PRO A 9 -7.83 6.38 -0.87
N ILE A 10 -7.56 6.27 0.43
CA ILE A 10 -7.46 4.99 1.15
C ILE A 10 -8.78 4.22 1.04
N ALA A 11 -9.93 4.91 1.11
CA ALA A 11 -11.24 4.27 0.93
C ALA A 11 -11.41 3.65 -0.46
N GLU A 12 -10.94 4.34 -1.52
CA GLU A 12 -10.98 3.82 -2.89
C GLU A 12 -10.03 2.62 -3.03
N TRP A 13 -8.82 2.71 -2.47
CA TRP A 13 -7.88 1.58 -2.47
C TRP A 13 -8.39 0.37 -1.68
N ILE A 14 -9.06 0.58 -0.55
CA ILE A 14 -9.72 -0.51 0.19
C ILE A 14 -10.76 -1.19 -0.71
N PHE A 15 -11.61 -0.40 -1.37
CA PHE A 15 -12.65 -0.92 -2.27
C PHE A 15 -12.06 -1.66 -3.48
N GLU A 16 -11.02 -1.12 -4.11
CA GLU A 16 -10.27 -1.77 -5.18
C GLU A 16 -9.63 -3.08 -4.72
N GLY A 17 -9.05 -3.11 -3.51
CA GLY A 17 -8.46 -4.30 -2.92
C GLY A 17 -9.50 -5.39 -2.68
N GLN A 18 -10.66 -5.04 -2.12
CA GLN A 18 -11.78 -5.97 -1.93
C GLN A 18 -12.25 -6.56 -3.26
N ASN A 19 -12.40 -5.75 -4.31
CA ASN A 19 -12.77 -6.23 -5.65
C ASN A 19 -11.72 -7.18 -6.26
N GLN A 20 -10.46 -7.08 -5.82
CA GLN A 20 -9.35 -7.95 -6.24
C GLN A 20 -9.16 -9.17 -5.34
N ASN A 21 -10.06 -9.40 -4.36
CA ASN A 21 -9.91 -10.43 -3.32
C ASN A 21 -8.59 -10.29 -2.55
N ALA A 22 -8.15 -9.04 -2.34
CA ALA A 22 -7.03 -8.75 -1.47
C ALA A 22 -7.44 -8.93 -0.01
N THR A 23 -6.54 -9.54 0.76
CA THR A 23 -6.64 -9.73 2.20
C THR A 23 -5.97 -8.58 2.96
N HIS A 24 -5.01 -7.90 2.33
CA HIS A 24 -4.34 -6.74 2.91
C HIS A 24 -4.08 -5.66 1.86
N LEU A 25 -4.08 -4.41 2.31
CA LEU A 25 -3.60 -3.24 1.58
C LEU A 25 -2.38 -2.68 2.32
N ILE A 26 -1.22 -2.65 1.68
CA ILE A 26 -0.01 -2.00 2.18
C ILE A 26 0.10 -0.62 1.54
N ILE A 27 0.33 0.41 2.36
CA ILE A 27 0.59 1.77 1.89
C ILE A 27 2.09 1.97 1.79
N VAL A 28 2.56 2.26 0.57
CA VAL A 28 3.97 2.47 0.28
C VAL A 28 4.19 3.92 -0.15
N TYR A 29 5.18 4.58 0.43
CA TYR A 29 5.71 5.85 -0.07
C TYR A 29 6.81 5.58 -1.09
N ASP A 30 6.71 6.19 -2.27
CA ASP A 30 7.74 6.20 -3.31
C ASP A 30 8.48 7.55 -3.29
N ALA A 31 9.73 7.52 -2.82
CA ALA A 31 10.56 8.71 -2.71
C ALA A 31 11.02 9.27 -4.08
N LYS A 32 10.87 8.53 -5.19
CA LYS A 32 11.27 9.02 -6.52
C LYS A 32 10.33 10.11 -7.03
N ASP A 33 9.03 9.89 -6.87
CA ASP A 33 7.98 10.80 -7.34
C ASP A 33 7.26 11.50 -6.18
N GLY A 34 7.60 11.15 -4.93
CA GLY A 34 7.04 11.74 -3.72
C GLY A 34 5.57 11.37 -3.51
N SER A 35 5.16 10.20 -4.00
CA SER A 35 3.76 9.75 -3.98
C SER A 35 3.53 8.53 -3.10
N TYR A 36 2.26 8.29 -2.77
CA TYR A 36 1.82 7.11 -2.04
C TYR A 36 1.11 6.14 -2.99
N LYS A 37 1.39 4.85 -2.84
CA LYS A 37 0.91 3.80 -3.74
C LYS A 37 0.30 2.65 -2.93
N PRO A 38 -0.83 2.07 -3.38
CA PRO A 38 -1.39 0.88 -2.78
C PRO A 38 -0.65 -0.36 -3.28
N VAL A 39 -0.40 -1.30 -2.37
CA VAL A 39 0.08 -2.64 -2.69
C VAL A 39 -0.88 -3.64 -2.09
N TYR A 40 -1.62 -4.34 -2.96
CA TYR A 40 -2.60 -5.33 -2.57
C TYR A 40 -1.94 -6.69 -2.32
N VAL A 41 -2.34 -7.40 -1.27
CA VAL A 41 -1.91 -8.77 -0.95
C VAL A 41 -3.11 -9.70 -1.07
N THR A 42 -3.12 -10.61 -2.05
CA THR A 42 -4.21 -11.55 -2.30
C THR A 42 -4.10 -12.85 -1.51
N GLN A 43 -5.17 -13.64 -1.51
CA GLN A 43 -5.19 -14.93 -0.86
C GLN A 43 -4.11 -15.86 -1.46
N GLY A 44 -3.18 -16.31 -0.62
CA GLY A 44 -2.05 -17.16 -1.01
C GLY A 44 -0.72 -16.40 -1.16
N GLU A 45 -0.74 -15.08 -1.17
CA GLU A 45 0.48 -14.27 -1.08
C GLU A 45 0.94 -14.12 0.37
N ASN A 46 2.25 -13.98 0.56
CA ASN A 46 2.84 -13.78 1.88
C ASN A 46 3.02 -12.27 2.15
N LEU A 47 2.27 -11.75 3.14
CA LEU A 47 2.31 -10.34 3.54
C LEU A 47 3.72 -9.86 3.88
N GLU A 48 4.41 -10.56 4.77
CA GLU A 48 5.75 -10.18 5.25
C GLU A 48 6.78 -10.14 4.12
N TYR A 49 6.72 -11.13 3.22
CA TYR A 49 7.57 -11.16 2.05
C TYR A 49 7.31 -9.94 1.15
N LYS A 50 6.03 -9.62 0.89
CA LYS A 50 5.65 -8.48 0.06
C LYS A 50 6.09 -7.16 0.70
N ARG A 51 5.88 -6.97 2.02
CA ARG A 51 6.37 -5.80 2.77
C ARG A 51 7.88 -5.60 2.57
N ARG A 52 8.67 -6.66 2.75
CA ARG A 52 10.14 -6.59 2.57
C ARG A 52 10.55 -6.18 1.17
N GLN A 53 9.81 -6.57 0.12
CA GLN A 53 10.11 -6.09 -1.24
C GLN A 53 9.94 -4.57 -1.37
N TYR A 54 8.99 -3.98 -0.64
CA TYR A 54 8.69 -2.55 -0.64
C TYR A 54 9.37 -1.75 0.49
N GLU A 55 10.17 -2.40 1.34
CA GLU A 55 11.09 -1.75 2.30
C GLU A 55 12.52 -1.70 1.74
N THR A 56 12.66 -1.48 0.43
CA THR A 56 13.97 -1.39 -0.21
C THR A 56 14.05 -0.23 -1.20
N GLY A 57 15.26 0.30 -1.39
CA GLY A 57 15.54 1.34 -2.36
C GLY A 57 14.83 2.65 -2.04
N ASN A 58 13.94 3.08 -2.94
CA ASN A 58 13.18 4.33 -2.81
C ASN A 58 11.79 4.14 -2.20
N TYR A 59 11.43 2.90 -1.85
CA TYR A 59 10.14 2.59 -1.27
C TYR A 59 10.24 2.51 0.26
N THR A 60 9.19 2.97 0.93
CA THR A 60 9.04 2.84 2.37
C THR A 60 7.63 2.40 2.69
N VAL A 61 7.48 1.27 3.37
CA VAL A 61 6.20 0.83 3.92
C VAL A 61 5.84 1.74 5.09
N LEU A 62 4.65 2.34 5.03
CA LEU A 62 4.14 3.19 6.11
C LEU A 62 3.22 2.43 7.05
N THR A 63 2.27 1.69 6.49
CA THR A 63 1.24 0.97 7.24
C THR A 63 0.59 -0.08 6.34
N ASP A 64 -0.19 -0.96 6.94
CA ASP A 64 -1.00 -1.96 6.27
C ASP A 64 -2.37 -2.08 6.94
N TYR A 65 -3.38 -2.40 6.13
CA TYR A 65 -4.76 -2.62 6.55
C TYR A 65 -5.17 -4.04 6.19
N THR A 66 -5.80 -4.74 7.13
CA THR A 66 -6.55 -5.96 6.83
C THR A 66 -7.85 -5.59 6.12
N LEU A 67 -8.14 -6.27 5.01
CA LEU A 67 -9.36 -6.11 4.24
C LEU A 67 -10.29 -7.31 4.54
N TYR A 68 -11.57 -7.01 4.85
CA TYR A 68 -12.62 -7.99 5.15
C TYR A 68 -13.64 -8.06 4.03
#